data_AF-A0A955VIL0-F1
#
_entry.id   AF-A0A955VIL0-F1
#
_cell.length_a   1.000
_cell.length_b   1.000
_cell.length_c   1.000
_cell.angle_alpha   90.00
_cell.angle_beta   90.00
_cell.angle_gamma   90.00
#
_symmetry.space_group_name_H-M   'P 1'
#
loop_
_entity.id
_entity.type
_entity.pdbx_description
1 polymer ?
#
loop_
_entity_poly.entity_id
_entity_poly.type
_entity_poly.pdbx_seq_one_letter_code
_entity_poly.pdbx_strand_id
1 'polypeptide(L)'
;MVWLRIAALTVGMLSAIVFGGRAYGEFTSTDQAALLYSTKFGFDGGGVPIISVQLMERQREIRISSPGGVRLRLGETGSPEVLAETKTIWSVRLEGAKPAEVRYYVIVGKAAPSNFAFLRGVVETWRQRGQKTKVFEVGSIFALRGKVLDNRLNLIGLMPGFRRLEEALRAARVVAQKQQIDVSVHAELHRRSSGTLIVTNNQNTMKIRIRDVVWLLPASSQPLTVHSVEFGVGYAWHGREDRRYRGSLYVAVDRFGKLAVVNSVSAEDLLRGIVPSEIFPSAPLEALKVQAIAARGELLAKIGVRHLADPYLTCSSQMCQVYSGIKKETPATNRAVDLTRGVALFAGNRLVDTVYSANAGGFTEHNENVWNSPRNPQLRGHLDYSVADPRFRGGIHDGNILAWLEHPPKTWGGTSTYNRKHFRWKRRLTQTELARLVNRRHPVGGIKGIVSLQRGISGRITRLRIVGTKSSAVVERELTIRRLLGNMKSTMFVVKPG
;
A
#
# COMPACT_ATOMS: atom_id res chain seq x y z
N MET A 1 23.24 2.88 -11.56
CA MET A 1 22.24 1.84 -11.23
C MET A 1 22.60 0.60 -12.03
N VAL A 2 22.58 -0.59 -11.42
CA VAL A 2 22.96 -1.84 -12.10
C VAL A 2 21.81 -2.83 -11.98
N TRP A 3 21.36 -3.39 -13.12
CA TRP A 3 20.43 -4.52 -13.14
C TRP A 3 21.25 -5.79 -12.99
N LEU A 4 21.10 -6.52 -11.90
CA LEU A 4 21.81 -7.80 -11.72
C LEU A 4 20.85 -8.97 -11.88
N ARG A 5 21.21 -9.89 -12.79
CA ARG A 5 20.65 -11.24 -12.86
C ARG A 5 21.33 -12.10 -11.80
N ILE A 6 20.55 -12.71 -10.91
CA ILE A 6 21.09 -13.51 -9.80
C ILE A 6 21.07 -14.99 -10.20
N ALA A 7 22.24 -15.56 -10.49
CA ALA A 7 22.46 -16.98 -10.77
C ALA A 7 22.60 -17.80 -9.48
N ALA A 8 22.39 -19.12 -9.57
CA ALA A 8 22.36 -20.05 -8.45
C ALA A 8 23.77 -20.51 -8.02
N LEU A 9 24.08 -20.51 -6.71
CA LEU A 9 24.49 -21.69 -5.93
C LEU A 9 24.96 -21.35 -4.50
N THR A 10 24.84 -22.39 -3.66
CA THR A 10 25.35 -22.63 -2.30
C THR A 10 24.72 -21.88 -1.12
N VAL A 11 24.05 -22.68 -0.28
CA VAL A 11 23.38 -22.31 0.98
C VAL A 11 24.43 -22.18 2.08
N GLY A 12 24.63 -20.97 2.57
CA GLY A 12 25.26 -20.73 3.88
C GLY A 12 24.15 -20.56 4.93
N MET A 13 24.13 -21.44 5.93
CA MET A 13 23.19 -21.38 7.06
C MET A 13 23.38 -20.08 7.85
N LEU A 14 22.46 -19.14 7.64
CA LEU A 14 22.01 -18.21 8.67
C LEU A 14 20.59 -18.64 9.00
N SER A 15 20.34 -18.94 10.27
CA SER A 15 19.10 -19.44 10.85
C SER A 15 17.90 -18.51 10.55
N ALA A 16 17.37 -18.63 9.33
CA ALA A 16 16.07 -18.15 8.93
C ALA A 16 15.08 -19.27 9.26
N ILE A 17 14.19 -19.02 10.22
CA ILE A 17 13.06 -19.93 10.45
C ILE A 17 12.20 -19.88 9.18
N VAL A 18 12.25 -20.96 8.40
CA VAL A 18 11.52 -21.11 7.12
C VAL A 18 10.05 -21.35 7.44
N PHE A 19 9.26 -20.28 7.51
CA PHE A 19 7.80 -20.40 7.71
C PHE A 19 7.09 -20.70 6.39
N GLY A 20 7.32 -21.87 5.78
CA GLY A 20 6.49 -22.29 4.64
C GLY A 20 5.05 -22.60 5.04
N GLY A 21 4.14 -22.77 4.08
CA GLY A 21 2.74 -23.15 4.35
C GLY A 21 2.55 -24.46 5.14
N ARG A 22 3.63 -25.24 5.33
CA ARG A 22 3.73 -26.37 6.27
C ARG A 22 3.93 -25.93 7.74
N ALA A 23 4.65 -24.84 8.00
CA ALA A 23 4.99 -24.37 9.34
C ALA A 23 3.80 -23.80 10.12
N TYR A 24 2.78 -23.22 9.45
CA TYR A 24 1.53 -22.83 10.13
C TYR A 24 0.78 -24.02 10.71
N GLY A 25 1.02 -25.19 10.14
CA GLY A 25 0.33 -26.37 10.59
C GLY A 25 0.73 -26.74 12.03
N GLU A 26 1.93 -26.56 12.53
CA GLU A 26 2.23 -27.02 13.92
C GLU A 26 1.63 -26.13 15.04
N PHE A 27 0.79 -25.15 14.71
CA PHE A 27 0.27 -24.14 15.64
C PHE A 27 -1.26 -24.09 15.74
N THR A 28 -1.77 -23.88 16.96
CA THR A 28 -3.20 -23.66 17.20
C THR A 28 -3.72 -22.48 16.38
N SER A 29 -5.04 -22.38 16.16
CA SER A 29 -5.62 -21.23 15.45
C SER A 29 -5.27 -19.88 16.11
N THR A 30 -5.17 -19.82 17.44
CA THR A 30 -4.75 -18.62 18.17
C THR A 30 -3.26 -18.29 18.00
N ASP A 31 -2.40 -19.30 17.87
CA ASP A 31 -0.97 -19.14 17.57
C ASP A 31 -0.73 -18.75 16.12
N GLN A 32 -1.44 -19.39 15.18
CA GLN A 32 -1.48 -18.97 13.78
C GLN A 32 -1.90 -17.51 13.66
N ALA A 33 -2.95 -17.10 14.39
CA ALA A 33 -3.38 -15.71 14.43
C ALA A 33 -2.31 -14.78 15.02
N ALA A 34 -1.41 -15.25 15.89
CA ALA A 34 -0.30 -14.43 16.39
C ALA A 34 0.74 -14.19 15.30
N LEU A 35 1.05 -15.22 14.53
CA LEU A 35 2.00 -15.16 13.41
C LEU A 35 1.54 -14.18 12.31
N LEU A 36 0.23 -13.99 12.12
CA LEU A 36 -0.32 -13.03 11.14
C LEU A 36 0.06 -11.57 11.41
N TYR A 37 0.39 -11.22 12.66
CA TYR A 37 0.84 -9.88 13.06
C TYR A 37 2.36 -9.75 13.09
N SER A 38 3.08 -10.81 12.72
CA SER A 38 4.53 -10.78 12.58
C SER A 38 4.93 -9.96 11.36
N THR A 39 6.03 -9.23 11.45
CA THR A 39 6.67 -8.62 10.27
C THR A 39 7.44 -9.65 9.44
N LYS A 40 7.61 -10.88 9.95
CA LYS A 40 8.24 -12.00 9.23
C LYS A 40 7.24 -12.64 8.27
N PHE A 41 7.76 -13.12 7.15
CA PHE A 41 6.97 -13.84 6.14
C PHE A 41 7.64 -15.16 5.79
N GLY A 42 6.83 -16.04 5.21
CA GLY A 42 7.19 -17.39 4.82
C GLY A 42 7.83 -17.52 3.45
N PHE A 43 8.34 -18.70 3.13
CA PHE A 43 8.76 -19.04 1.78
C PHE A 43 8.04 -20.32 1.31
N ASP A 44 7.65 -20.38 0.04
CA ASP A 44 7.13 -21.61 -0.55
C ASP A 44 8.26 -22.64 -0.75
N GLY A 45 7.90 -23.84 -1.22
CA GLY A 45 8.88 -24.92 -1.46
C GLY A 45 9.95 -24.57 -2.52
N GLY A 46 9.73 -23.52 -3.31
CA GLY A 46 10.69 -23.00 -4.29
C GLY A 46 11.50 -21.81 -3.78
N GLY A 47 11.40 -21.46 -2.48
CA GLY A 47 12.11 -20.33 -1.89
C GLY A 47 11.55 -18.97 -2.30
N VAL A 48 10.29 -18.89 -2.75
CA VAL A 48 9.62 -17.62 -3.06
C VAL A 48 8.89 -17.11 -1.83
N PRO A 49 9.01 -15.82 -1.47
CA PRO A 49 8.22 -15.22 -0.39
C PRO A 49 6.72 -15.50 -0.52
N ILE A 50 6.08 -15.94 0.55
CA ILE A 50 4.63 -16.03 0.66
C ILE A 50 4.13 -14.73 1.28
N ILE A 51 3.23 -14.05 0.58
CA ILE A 51 2.71 -12.75 0.95
C ILE A 51 1.23 -12.86 1.24
N SER A 52 0.82 -12.31 2.39
CA SER A 52 -0.57 -12.12 2.78
C SER A 52 -1.08 -10.75 2.29
N VAL A 53 -2.07 -10.76 1.38
CA VAL A 53 -2.66 -9.58 0.75
C VAL A 53 -4.13 -9.46 1.13
N GLN A 54 -4.48 -8.39 1.85
CA GLN A 54 -5.87 -8.11 2.18
C GLN A 54 -6.69 -7.82 0.93
N LEU A 55 -7.79 -8.55 0.79
CA LEU A 55 -8.75 -8.43 -0.31
C LEU A 55 -9.98 -7.61 0.13
N MET A 56 -10.48 -7.87 1.33
CA MET A 56 -11.60 -7.16 1.95
C MET A 56 -11.37 -7.04 3.46
N GLU A 57 -11.87 -5.98 4.07
CA GLU A 57 -11.87 -5.76 5.53
C GLU A 57 -13.23 -5.20 5.96
N ARG A 58 -13.50 -5.16 7.26
CA ARG A 58 -14.75 -4.63 7.84
C ARG A 58 -16.01 -5.36 7.38
N GLN A 59 -15.88 -6.62 6.96
CA GLN A 59 -16.99 -7.40 6.46
C GLN A 59 -17.78 -8.04 7.61
N ARG A 60 -19.10 -8.20 7.43
CA ARG A 60 -19.98 -8.92 8.37
C ARG A 60 -20.08 -10.40 8.05
N GLU A 61 -20.01 -10.73 6.77
CA GLU A 61 -20.06 -12.07 6.23
C GLU A 61 -19.17 -12.14 5.00
N ILE A 62 -18.48 -13.27 4.85
CA ILE A 62 -17.63 -13.58 3.71
C ILE A 62 -18.17 -14.81 3.02
N ARG A 63 -18.19 -14.83 1.69
CA ARG A 63 -18.54 -16.01 0.90
C ARG A 63 -17.38 -16.43 0.02
N ILE A 64 -17.02 -17.71 0.08
CA ILE A 64 -15.92 -18.32 -0.68
C ILE A 64 -16.40 -19.61 -1.34
N SER A 65 -15.96 -19.88 -2.56
CA SER A 65 -16.23 -21.14 -3.25
C SER A 65 -15.03 -21.58 -4.09
N SER A 66 -15.07 -22.80 -4.62
CA SER A 66 -14.17 -23.20 -5.70
C SER A 66 -14.87 -24.23 -6.59
N PRO A 67 -14.69 -24.17 -7.93
CA PRO A 67 -15.15 -25.22 -8.82
C PRO A 67 -14.60 -26.59 -8.45
N GLY A 68 -13.37 -26.63 -7.91
CA GLY A 68 -12.68 -27.86 -7.56
C GLY A 68 -12.82 -28.29 -6.11
N GLY A 69 -13.69 -27.64 -5.32
CA GLY A 69 -13.83 -27.89 -3.88
C GLY A 69 -12.88 -27.06 -3.02
N VAL A 70 -13.19 -26.98 -1.72
CA VAL A 70 -12.44 -26.18 -0.73
C VAL A 70 -12.04 -27.09 0.42
N ARG A 71 -10.79 -27.02 0.86
CA ARG A 71 -10.31 -27.65 2.09
C ARG A 71 -10.23 -26.60 3.18
N LEU A 72 -11.00 -26.80 4.25
CA LEU A 72 -10.93 -25.97 5.44
C LEU A 72 -9.95 -26.60 6.43
N ARG A 73 -8.96 -25.82 6.85
CA ARG A 73 -8.03 -26.24 7.91
C ARG A 73 -8.47 -25.63 9.23
N LEU A 74 -8.76 -26.52 10.19
CA LEU A 74 -9.42 -26.19 11.46
C LEU A 74 -8.45 -25.89 12.62
N GLY A 75 -7.14 -25.95 12.37
CA GLY A 75 -6.11 -25.75 13.39
C GLY A 75 -4.76 -26.29 12.93
N GLU A 76 -4.16 -27.12 13.78
CA GLU A 76 -2.82 -27.68 13.61
C GLU A 76 -2.71 -28.74 12.49
N THR A 77 -1.49 -29.12 12.08
CA THR A 77 -1.14 -30.18 11.15
C THR A 77 -1.67 -31.46 11.78
N GLY A 78 -2.50 -32.19 11.04
CA GLY A 78 -3.18 -33.38 11.58
C GLY A 78 -4.54 -33.09 12.21
N SER A 79 -4.93 -31.82 12.38
CA SER A 79 -6.33 -31.47 12.66
C SER A 79 -7.22 -31.90 11.48
N PRO A 80 -8.49 -32.26 11.74
CA PRO A 80 -9.41 -32.64 10.68
C PRO A 80 -9.47 -31.57 9.58
N GLU A 81 -9.15 -31.94 8.34
CA GLU A 81 -9.46 -31.13 7.17
C GLU A 81 -10.90 -31.43 6.76
N VAL A 82 -11.72 -30.39 6.62
CA VAL A 82 -13.05 -30.56 6.03
C VAL A 82 -12.89 -30.34 4.53
N LEU A 83 -13.03 -31.43 3.77
CA LEU A 83 -13.09 -31.39 2.32
C LEU A 83 -14.52 -31.08 1.89
N ALA A 84 -14.69 -29.96 1.21
CA ALA A 84 -15.95 -29.57 0.62
C ALA A 84 -16.05 -30.07 -0.82
N GLU A 85 -17.21 -30.61 -1.17
CA GLU A 85 -17.55 -31.00 -2.53
C GLU A 85 -17.54 -29.80 -3.50
N THR A 86 -17.53 -30.11 -4.80
CA THR A 86 -17.57 -29.09 -5.85
C THR A 86 -18.84 -28.24 -5.75
N LYS A 87 -18.77 -26.96 -6.13
CA LYS A 87 -19.91 -26.01 -6.15
C LYS A 87 -20.49 -25.62 -4.79
N THR A 88 -19.92 -26.04 -3.66
CA THR A 88 -20.29 -25.53 -2.33
C THR A 88 -19.84 -24.08 -2.13
N ILE A 89 -20.75 -23.24 -1.63
CA ILE A 89 -20.41 -21.88 -1.15
C ILE A 89 -20.28 -21.93 0.36
N TRP A 90 -19.14 -21.47 0.86
CA TRP A 90 -18.84 -21.35 2.28
C TRP A 90 -19.05 -19.93 2.75
N SER A 91 -19.91 -19.76 3.75
CA SER A 91 -20.11 -18.51 4.48
C SER A 91 -19.27 -18.50 5.75
N VAL A 92 -18.58 -17.40 6.02
CA VAL A 92 -17.89 -17.15 7.29
C VAL A 92 -18.53 -15.94 7.95
N ARG A 93 -18.98 -16.10 9.20
CA ARG A 93 -19.55 -15.06 10.06
C ARG A 93 -18.76 -14.97 11.36
N LEU A 94 -18.94 -13.88 12.09
CA LEU A 94 -18.21 -13.60 13.33
C LEU A 94 -19.17 -13.47 14.52
N GLU A 95 -18.90 -14.21 15.58
CA GLU A 95 -19.58 -14.12 16.88
C GLU A 95 -18.58 -13.74 17.99
N GLY A 96 -19.05 -13.02 19.01
CA GLY A 96 -18.22 -12.69 20.19
C GLY A 96 -16.98 -11.84 19.90
N ALA A 97 -17.02 -10.99 18.87
CA ALA A 97 -15.87 -10.21 18.42
C ALA A 97 -15.40 -9.21 19.48
N LYS A 98 -14.08 -9.17 19.71
CA LYS A 98 -13.40 -8.09 20.43
C LYS A 98 -12.46 -7.37 19.45
N PRO A 99 -12.64 -6.06 19.22
CA PRO A 99 -11.71 -5.28 18.42
C PRO A 99 -10.30 -5.28 19.01
N ALA A 100 -9.31 -4.99 18.18
CA ALA A 100 -7.94 -4.83 18.64
C ALA A 100 -7.79 -3.55 19.47
N GLU A 101 -6.90 -3.58 20.45
CA GLU A 101 -6.46 -2.37 21.14
C GLU A 101 -5.22 -1.83 20.44
N VAL A 102 -5.36 -0.66 19.83
CA VAL A 102 -4.29 0.01 19.07
C VAL A 102 -3.93 1.32 19.74
N ARG A 103 -2.63 1.60 19.88
CA ARG A 103 -2.10 2.89 20.30
C ARG A 103 -1.47 3.60 19.11
N TYR A 104 -1.73 4.89 18.98
CA TYR A 104 -1.25 5.71 17.88
C TYR A 104 -0.22 6.72 18.36
N TYR A 105 0.96 6.75 17.76
CA TYR A 105 2.06 7.64 18.15
C TYR A 105 2.36 8.63 17.03
N VAL A 106 2.56 9.89 17.40
CA VAL A 106 3.05 10.91 16.46
C VAL A 106 4.55 10.68 16.25
N ILE A 107 4.92 10.24 15.05
CA ILE A 107 6.30 10.00 14.67
C ILE A 107 6.95 11.30 14.21
N VAL A 108 8.05 11.65 14.85
CA VAL A 108 8.82 12.90 14.66
C VAL A 108 10.22 12.66 14.11
N GLY A 109 10.62 11.40 13.94
CA GLY A 109 11.88 11.01 13.33
C GLY A 109 11.80 9.60 12.73
N LYS A 110 12.47 9.39 11.61
CA LYS A 110 12.60 8.10 10.94
C LYS A 110 13.98 7.94 10.36
N ALA A 111 14.65 6.82 10.63
CA ALA A 111 15.92 6.51 10.00
C ALA A 111 16.19 5.01 9.95
N ALA A 112 17.14 4.60 9.12
CA ALA A 112 17.67 3.24 9.17
C ALA A 112 18.32 2.98 10.54
N PRO A 113 18.29 1.72 11.05
CA PRO A 113 18.90 1.38 12.34
C PRO A 113 20.36 1.80 12.49
N SER A 114 21.13 1.77 11.39
CA SER A 114 22.55 2.17 11.38
C SER A 114 22.79 3.67 11.59
N ASN A 115 21.77 4.54 11.48
CA ASN A 115 21.91 5.98 11.65
C ASN A 115 21.71 6.41 13.12
N PHE A 116 22.58 5.90 14.01
CA PHE A 116 22.49 6.12 15.45
C PHE A 116 22.62 7.58 15.87
N ALA A 117 23.46 8.36 15.18
CA ALA A 117 23.67 9.77 15.49
C ALA A 117 22.40 10.59 15.28
N PHE A 118 21.71 10.41 14.14
CA PHE A 118 20.43 11.07 13.87
C PHE A 118 19.36 10.67 14.91
N LEU A 119 19.23 9.37 15.19
CA LEU A 119 18.22 8.88 16.12
C LEU A 119 18.43 9.45 17.53
N ARG A 120 19.67 9.45 18.03
CA ARG A 120 20.01 10.05 19.33
C ARG A 120 19.74 11.55 19.35
N GLY A 121 20.11 12.27 18.29
CA GLY A 121 19.87 13.71 18.18
C GLY A 121 18.39 14.08 18.26
N VAL A 122 17.52 13.34 17.55
CA VAL A 122 16.07 13.55 17.62
C VAL A 122 15.54 13.26 19.03
N VAL A 123 15.92 12.14 19.65
CA VAL A 123 15.49 11.80 21.03
C VAL A 123 15.90 12.89 22.02
N GLU A 124 17.16 13.34 21.97
CA GLU A 124 17.67 14.39 22.86
C GLU A 124 16.94 15.72 22.65
N THR A 125 16.69 16.11 21.39
CA THR A 125 15.96 17.34 21.05
C THR A 125 14.57 17.36 21.70
N TRP A 126 13.85 16.22 21.66
CA TRP A 126 12.53 16.13 22.27
C TRP A 126 12.59 16.02 23.80
N ARG A 127 13.62 15.34 24.34
CA ARG A 127 13.87 15.29 25.79
C ARG A 127 14.07 16.69 26.38
N GLN A 128 14.90 17.52 25.75
CA GLN A 128 15.14 18.91 26.17
C GLN A 128 13.89 19.78 26.14
N ARG A 129 12.89 19.41 25.33
CA ARG A 129 11.58 20.07 25.26
C ARG A 129 10.56 19.52 26.27
N GLY A 130 11.02 18.72 27.24
CA GLY A 130 10.17 18.08 28.24
C GLY A 130 9.29 16.96 27.69
N GLN A 131 9.55 16.49 26.47
CA GLN A 131 8.70 15.54 25.76
C GLN A 131 9.34 14.15 25.71
N LYS A 132 8.70 13.16 26.34
CA LYS A 132 9.15 11.76 26.29
C LYS A 132 8.92 11.17 24.89
N THR A 133 9.82 10.26 24.50
CA THR A 133 9.77 9.55 23.20
C THR A 133 9.92 8.04 23.39
N LYS A 134 9.34 7.27 22.48
CA LYS A 134 9.53 5.82 22.32
C LYS A 134 10.10 5.52 20.93
N VAL A 135 11.06 4.61 20.86
CA VAL A 135 11.63 4.12 19.59
C VAL A 135 10.93 2.81 19.19
N PHE A 136 10.51 2.73 17.94
CA PHE A 136 9.89 1.53 17.35
C PHE A 136 10.76 1.04 16.21
N GLU A 137 11.21 -0.21 16.25
CA GLU A 137 11.81 -0.86 15.08
C GLU A 137 10.70 -1.49 14.24
N VAL A 138 10.64 -1.15 12.96
CA VAL A 138 9.71 -1.72 11.98
C VAL A 138 10.50 -2.23 10.78
N GLY A 139 9.85 -3.01 9.92
CA GLY A 139 10.46 -3.68 8.78
C GLY A 139 10.95 -5.07 9.12
N SER A 140 11.74 -5.63 8.21
CA SER A 140 12.18 -7.02 8.21
C SER A 140 13.58 -7.13 7.59
N ILE A 141 14.29 -8.17 8.01
CA ILE A 141 15.52 -8.61 7.35
C ILE A 141 15.26 -9.98 6.75
N PHE A 142 15.61 -10.16 5.50
CA PHE A 142 15.50 -11.45 4.83
C PHE A 142 16.55 -11.58 3.74
N ALA A 143 16.94 -12.80 3.41
CA ALA A 143 17.86 -13.07 2.32
C ALA A 143 17.10 -13.52 1.08
N LEU A 144 17.41 -12.95 -0.08
CA LEU A 144 16.99 -13.47 -1.38
C LEU A 144 18.24 -13.80 -2.19
N ARG A 145 18.46 -15.11 -2.43
CA ARG A 145 19.59 -15.63 -3.21
C ARG A 145 20.95 -15.06 -2.78
N GLY A 146 21.25 -15.13 -1.48
CA GLY A 146 22.53 -14.68 -0.91
C GLY A 146 22.65 -13.17 -0.67
N LYS A 147 21.68 -12.36 -1.10
CA LYS A 147 21.63 -10.93 -0.76
C LYS A 147 20.73 -10.68 0.43
N VAL A 148 21.29 -10.05 1.47
CA VAL A 148 20.51 -9.56 2.61
C VAL A 148 19.75 -8.31 2.19
N LEU A 149 18.45 -8.36 2.38
CA LEU A 149 17.52 -7.25 2.25
C LEU A 149 17.15 -6.79 3.65
N ASP A 150 17.67 -5.62 4.03
CA ASP A 150 17.30 -4.94 5.27
C ASP A 150 16.47 -3.70 4.92
N ASN A 151 15.16 -3.78 5.13
CA ASN A 151 14.25 -2.66 4.95
C ASN A 151 13.83 -2.02 6.29
N ARG A 152 14.53 -2.36 7.39
CA ARG A 152 14.16 -1.87 8.72
C ARG A 152 14.31 -0.37 8.87
N LEU A 153 13.46 0.19 9.72
CA LEU A 153 13.44 1.59 10.10
C LEU A 153 13.16 1.73 11.59
N ASN A 154 13.90 2.63 12.24
CA ASN A 154 13.57 3.12 13.58
C ASN A 154 12.68 4.36 13.46
N LEU A 155 11.52 4.31 14.12
CA LEU A 155 10.56 5.40 14.24
C LEU A 155 10.65 5.98 15.64
N ILE A 156 10.73 7.30 15.76
CA ILE A 156 10.72 8.00 17.06
C ILE A 156 9.33 8.60 17.25
N GLY A 157 8.55 8.05 18.18
CA GLY A 157 7.20 8.48 18.50
C GLY A 157 7.11 9.25 19.81
N LEU A 158 6.31 10.32 19.84
CA LEU A 158 6.01 11.09 21.05
C LEU A 158 5.11 10.31 22.01
N MET A 159 5.35 10.46 23.32
CA MET A 159 4.55 9.83 24.39
C MET A 159 3.73 10.84 25.19
N PRO A 160 2.53 10.46 25.69
CA PRO A 160 1.87 9.18 25.52
C PRO A 160 1.27 9.01 24.11
N GLY A 161 1.07 7.76 23.70
CA GLY A 161 0.30 7.45 22.49
C GLY A 161 -1.20 7.68 22.70
N PHE A 162 -1.92 7.94 21.61
CA PHE A 162 -3.36 8.17 21.57
C PHE A 162 -4.14 6.87 21.40
N ARG A 163 -5.39 6.83 21.87
CA ARG A 163 -6.30 5.68 21.65
C ARG A 163 -7.07 5.77 20.33
N ARG A 164 -7.23 6.98 19.79
CA ARG A 164 -7.96 7.25 18.54
C ARG A 164 -7.04 7.85 17.48
N LEU A 165 -7.12 7.32 16.26
CA LEU A 165 -6.32 7.79 15.13
C LEU A 165 -6.55 9.28 14.83
N GLU A 166 -7.79 9.76 14.94
CA GLU A 166 -8.14 11.16 14.66
C GLU A 166 -7.44 12.14 15.61
N GLU A 167 -7.32 11.78 16.90
CA GLU A 167 -6.61 12.57 17.90
C GLU A 167 -5.11 12.62 17.59
N ALA A 168 -4.50 11.48 17.27
CA ALA A 168 -3.11 11.42 16.85
C ALA A 168 -2.85 12.23 15.58
N LEU A 169 -3.75 12.19 14.59
CA LEU A 169 -3.63 12.98 13.36
C LEU A 169 -3.77 14.47 13.62
N ARG A 170 -4.65 14.90 14.55
CA ARG A 170 -4.74 16.30 14.97
C ARG A 170 -3.45 16.74 15.67
N ALA A 171 -2.96 15.98 16.64
CA ALA A 171 -1.70 16.27 17.33
C ALA A 171 -0.51 16.32 16.37
N ALA A 172 -0.44 15.38 15.42
CA ALA A 172 0.58 15.37 14.38
C ALA A 172 0.57 16.69 13.57
N ARG A 173 -0.59 17.19 13.13
CA ARG A 173 -0.66 18.47 12.41
C ARG A 173 -0.12 19.64 13.23
N VAL A 174 -0.47 19.71 14.52
CA VAL A 174 0.03 20.75 15.43
C VAL A 174 1.56 20.66 15.56
N VAL A 175 2.10 19.46 15.76
CA VAL A 175 3.56 19.25 15.85
C VAL A 175 4.25 19.63 14.54
N ALA A 176 3.73 19.18 13.40
CA ALA A 176 4.28 19.49 12.09
C ALA A 176 4.37 21.00 11.86
N GLN A 177 3.28 21.73 12.17
CA GLN A 177 3.21 23.17 11.99
C GLN A 177 4.15 23.92 12.95
N LYS A 178 4.13 23.59 14.24
CA LYS A 178 4.93 24.28 15.26
C LYS A 178 6.43 24.05 15.07
N GLN A 179 6.81 22.84 14.66
CA GLN A 179 8.21 22.43 14.56
C GLN A 179 8.76 22.54 13.14
N GLN A 180 7.90 22.75 12.13
CA GLN A 180 8.27 22.73 10.72
C GLN A 180 9.00 21.44 10.32
N ILE A 181 8.54 20.31 10.87
CA ILE A 181 9.09 18.98 10.59
C ILE A 181 8.05 18.07 9.95
N ASP A 182 8.57 17.06 9.27
CA ASP A 182 7.79 15.98 8.71
C ASP A 182 7.36 14.98 9.79
N VAL A 183 6.04 14.88 10.01
CA VAL A 183 5.45 13.90 10.92
C VAL A 183 4.55 12.87 10.22
N SER A 184 4.41 11.72 10.87
CA SER A 184 3.40 10.72 10.52
C SER A 184 2.79 10.10 11.78
N VAL A 185 1.79 9.24 11.62
CA VAL A 185 1.23 8.48 12.75
C VAL A 185 1.59 7.01 12.57
N HIS A 186 2.11 6.39 13.62
CA HIS A 186 2.37 4.95 13.69
C HIS A 186 1.35 4.28 14.60
N ALA A 187 0.80 3.15 14.15
CA ALA A 187 -0.11 2.32 14.93
C ALA A 187 0.68 1.15 15.53
N GLU A 188 0.67 1.04 16.85
CA GLU A 188 1.19 -0.09 17.61
C GLU A 188 0.02 -0.94 18.09
N LEU A 189 0.07 -2.23 17.80
CA LEU A 189 -0.88 -3.20 18.32
C LEU A 189 -0.54 -3.50 19.78
N HIS A 190 -1.46 -3.16 20.68
CA HIS A 190 -1.33 -3.47 22.10
C HIS A 190 -2.03 -4.78 22.47
N ARG A 191 -3.18 -5.05 21.85
CA ARG A 191 -3.92 -6.30 21.98
C ARG A 191 -4.52 -6.67 20.64
N ARG A 192 -4.35 -7.94 20.24
CA ARG A 192 -4.97 -8.48 19.02
C ARG A 192 -6.49 -8.46 19.13
N SER A 193 -7.15 -8.33 17.99
CA SER A 193 -8.57 -8.67 17.87
C SER A 193 -8.76 -10.17 18.09
N SER A 194 -9.95 -10.55 18.53
CA SER A 194 -10.31 -11.95 18.72
C SER A 194 -11.79 -12.19 18.45
N GLY A 195 -12.17 -13.43 18.20
CA GLY A 195 -13.58 -13.82 18.09
C GLY A 195 -13.75 -15.23 17.58
N THR A 196 -15.00 -15.67 17.48
CA THR A 196 -15.33 -17.00 16.97
C THR A 196 -15.87 -16.89 15.56
N LEU A 197 -15.15 -17.48 14.62
CA LEU A 197 -15.57 -17.65 13.23
C LEU A 197 -16.56 -18.81 13.14
N ILE A 198 -17.72 -18.53 12.55
CA ILE A 198 -18.76 -19.50 12.27
C ILE A 198 -18.73 -19.78 10.77
N VAL A 199 -18.29 -20.98 10.39
CA VAL A 199 -18.14 -21.39 9.01
C VAL A 199 -19.29 -22.34 8.66
N THR A 200 -20.09 -21.99 7.66
CA THR A 200 -21.24 -22.80 7.21
C THR A 200 -21.19 -23.03 5.71
N ASN A 201 -21.67 -24.18 5.25
CA ASN A 201 -21.95 -24.39 3.83
C ASN A 201 -23.33 -23.82 3.46
N ASN A 202 -23.58 -23.62 2.16
CA ASN A 202 -24.84 -23.09 1.64
C ASN A 202 -26.07 -23.97 1.92
N GLN A 203 -25.87 -25.26 2.22
CA GLN A 203 -26.95 -26.17 2.63
C GLN A 203 -27.23 -26.11 4.14
N ASN A 204 -26.43 -25.37 4.93
CA ASN A 204 -26.45 -25.32 6.39
C ASN A 204 -26.35 -26.69 7.09
N THR A 205 -25.88 -27.73 6.39
CA THR A 205 -25.66 -29.07 6.95
C THR A 205 -24.38 -29.14 7.76
N MET A 206 -23.44 -28.23 7.53
CA MET A 206 -22.19 -28.12 8.29
C MET A 206 -22.09 -26.76 8.97
N LYS A 207 -21.77 -26.76 10.27
CA LYS A 207 -21.49 -25.56 11.06
C LYS A 207 -20.25 -25.79 11.92
N ILE A 208 -19.18 -25.09 11.60
CA ILE A 208 -17.88 -25.23 12.26
C ILE A 208 -17.58 -23.94 13.04
N ARG A 209 -17.07 -24.08 14.27
CA ARG A 209 -16.65 -22.96 15.12
C ARG A 209 -15.14 -22.98 15.26
N ILE A 210 -14.49 -21.88 14.90
CA ILE A 210 -13.03 -21.75 14.91
C ILE A 210 -12.68 -20.40 15.54
N ARG A 211 -11.64 -20.34 16.37
CA ARG A 211 -11.21 -19.05 16.94
C ARG A 211 -10.31 -18.30 15.98
N ASP A 212 -10.51 -16.99 15.92
CA ASP A 212 -9.65 -15.95 15.34
C ASP A 212 -9.34 -16.02 13.83
N VAL A 213 -9.01 -17.19 13.29
CA VAL A 213 -8.64 -17.41 11.89
C VAL A 213 -9.10 -18.77 11.36
N VAL A 214 -9.53 -18.83 10.10
CA VAL A 214 -9.73 -20.06 9.33
C VAL A 214 -8.98 -19.99 8.02
N TRP A 215 -8.28 -21.07 7.68
CA TRP A 215 -7.57 -21.21 6.40
C TRP A 215 -8.41 -22.02 5.42
N LEU A 216 -8.49 -21.52 4.18
CA LEU A 216 -9.18 -22.15 3.07
C LEU A 216 -8.16 -22.42 1.97
N LEU A 217 -8.00 -23.68 1.61
CA LEU A 217 -7.11 -24.15 0.56
C LEU A 217 -7.93 -24.70 -0.61
N PRO A 218 -7.45 -24.59 -1.85
CA PRO A 218 -8.08 -25.29 -2.96
C PRO A 218 -7.95 -26.82 -2.75
N ALA A 219 -9.02 -27.56 -3.03
CA ALA A 219 -9.01 -29.02 -2.98
C ALA A 219 -8.40 -29.66 -4.24
N SER A 220 -8.29 -28.92 -5.33
CA SER A 220 -7.65 -29.34 -6.58
C SER A 220 -6.82 -28.20 -7.19
N SER A 221 -6.45 -28.30 -8.46
CA SER A 221 -5.77 -27.22 -9.20
C SER A 221 -6.65 -26.00 -9.48
N GLN A 222 -7.96 -26.10 -9.25
CA GLN A 222 -8.90 -25.00 -9.47
C GLN A 222 -8.78 -23.94 -8.36
N PRO A 223 -8.78 -22.64 -8.70
CA PRO A 223 -8.57 -21.56 -7.74
C PRO A 223 -9.77 -21.37 -6.79
N LEU A 224 -9.52 -20.65 -5.70
CA LEU A 224 -10.56 -20.18 -4.80
C LEU A 224 -11.21 -18.89 -5.35
N THR A 225 -12.52 -18.79 -5.24
CA THR A 225 -13.32 -17.60 -5.58
C THR A 225 -13.75 -16.90 -4.30
N VAL A 226 -13.44 -15.62 -4.19
CA VAL A 226 -14.01 -14.74 -3.17
C VAL A 226 -15.14 -13.93 -3.81
N HIS A 227 -16.32 -14.00 -3.23
CA HIS A 227 -17.49 -13.32 -3.77
C HIS A 227 -17.57 -11.86 -3.32
N SER A 228 -18.09 -11.00 -4.20
CA SER A 228 -18.40 -9.59 -3.89
C SER A 228 -17.21 -8.76 -3.40
N VAL A 229 -16.01 -9.01 -3.95
CA VAL A 229 -14.78 -8.26 -3.65
C VAL A 229 -14.94 -6.82 -4.07
N GLU A 230 -14.77 -5.91 -3.12
CA GLU A 230 -14.86 -4.47 -3.33
C GLU A 230 -13.61 -3.93 -4.06
N PHE A 231 -13.82 -3.06 -5.04
CA PHE A 231 -12.73 -2.42 -5.78
C PHE A 231 -13.03 -0.96 -6.06
N GLY A 232 -11.98 -0.15 -6.29
CA GLY A 232 -12.15 1.27 -6.64
C GLY A 232 -12.70 2.14 -5.52
N VAL A 233 -12.54 1.74 -4.25
CA VAL A 233 -13.03 2.49 -3.08
C VAL A 233 -12.59 3.96 -3.12
N GLY A 234 -13.56 4.88 -3.04
CA GLY A 234 -13.31 6.33 -3.09
C GLY A 234 -13.16 6.93 -4.48
N TYR A 235 -13.35 6.13 -5.54
CA TYR A 235 -13.36 6.57 -6.94
C TYR A 235 -14.75 6.37 -7.58
N ALA A 236 -15.01 7.06 -8.69
CA ALA A 236 -16.29 7.00 -9.40
C ALA A 236 -16.61 5.61 -9.98
N TRP A 237 -15.60 4.76 -10.20
CA TRP A 237 -15.73 3.38 -10.67
C TRP A 237 -15.68 2.36 -9.53
N HIS A 238 -16.11 2.76 -8.33
CA HIS A 238 -16.26 1.84 -7.19
C HIS A 238 -17.31 0.77 -7.49
N GLY A 239 -17.03 -0.47 -7.10
CA GLY A 239 -17.94 -1.59 -7.35
C GLY A 239 -17.58 -2.85 -6.58
N ARG A 240 -18.32 -3.92 -6.82
CA ARG A 240 -18.12 -5.26 -6.27
C ARG A 240 -18.17 -6.30 -7.38
N GLU A 241 -17.28 -7.28 -7.34
CA GLU A 241 -17.29 -8.42 -8.28
C GLU A 241 -16.73 -9.68 -7.63
N ASP A 242 -17.06 -10.84 -8.20
CA ASP A 242 -16.44 -12.10 -7.80
C ASP A 242 -15.04 -12.22 -8.41
N ARG A 243 -14.07 -12.65 -7.61
CA ARG A 243 -12.66 -12.75 -8.03
C ARG A 243 -12.05 -14.09 -7.65
N ARG A 244 -11.23 -14.63 -8.55
CA ARG A 244 -10.50 -15.89 -8.37
C ARG A 244 -9.04 -15.61 -8.01
N TYR A 245 -8.49 -16.39 -7.10
CA TYR A 245 -7.15 -16.18 -6.55
C TYR A 245 -6.32 -17.46 -6.56
N ARG A 246 -5.01 -17.29 -6.78
CA ARG A 246 -3.99 -18.33 -6.63
C ARG A 246 -3.66 -18.51 -5.15
N GLY A 247 -3.02 -19.62 -4.81
CA GLY A 247 -2.60 -19.92 -3.44
C GLY A 247 -3.78 -20.23 -2.53
N SER A 248 -3.69 -19.80 -1.28
CA SER A 248 -4.70 -20.05 -0.26
C SER A 248 -5.34 -18.75 0.22
N LEU A 249 -6.47 -18.88 0.91
CA LEU A 249 -7.11 -17.77 1.60
C LEU A 249 -7.07 -18.04 3.09
N TYR A 250 -7.10 -16.98 3.88
CA TYR A 250 -7.57 -17.07 5.25
C TYR A 250 -8.56 -15.95 5.53
N VAL A 251 -9.49 -16.24 6.45
CA VAL A 251 -10.39 -15.25 7.01
C VAL A 251 -10.02 -15.08 8.47
N ALA A 252 -9.77 -13.83 8.87
CA ALA A 252 -9.36 -13.49 10.23
C ALA A 252 -10.20 -12.34 10.79
N VAL A 253 -10.18 -12.17 12.11
CA VAL A 253 -10.76 -10.99 12.76
C VAL A 253 -9.85 -9.79 12.54
N ASP A 254 -10.33 -8.78 11.84
CA ASP A 254 -9.62 -7.52 11.65
C ASP A 254 -9.56 -6.68 12.93
N ARG A 255 -8.73 -5.64 12.93
CA ARG A 255 -8.55 -4.77 14.09
C ARG A 255 -9.82 -4.06 14.56
N PHE A 256 -10.87 -3.99 13.74
CA PHE A 256 -12.15 -3.36 14.06
C PHE A 256 -13.16 -4.35 14.65
N GLY A 257 -12.78 -5.61 14.88
CA GLY A 257 -13.70 -6.65 15.35
C GLY A 257 -14.69 -7.07 14.26
N LYS A 258 -14.25 -7.06 12.99
CA LYS A 258 -14.98 -7.52 11.82
C LYS A 258 -14.13 -8.53 11.05
N LEU A 259 -14.60 -9.00 9.90
CA LEU A 259 -13.88 -9.98 9.09
C LEU A 259 -12.97 -9.29 8.06
N ALA A 260 -11.73 -9.78 7.96
CA ALA A 260 -10.84 -9.57 6.84
C ALA A 260 -10.68 -10.87 6.03
N VAL A 261 -10.67 -10.74 4.70
CA VAL A 261 -10.28 -11.81 3.77
C VAL A 261 -8.91 -11.51 3.24
N VAL A 262 -8.02 -12.48 3.35
CA VAL A 262 -6.63 -12.31 2.97
C VAL A 262 -6.20 -13.45 2.07
N ASN A 263 -5.52 -13.10 0.98
CA ASN A 263 -4.90 -14.07 0.09
C ASN A 263 -3.44 -14.30 0.49
N SER A 264 -3.11 -15.54 0.80
CA SER A 264 -1.74 -16.01 1.05
C SER A 264 -1.21 -16.68 -0.21
N VAL A 265 -0.27 -16.03 -0.88
CA VAL A 265 0.15 -16.36 -2.23
C VAL A 265 1.65 -16.11 -2.42
N SER A 266 2.30 -16.87 -3.29
CA SER A 266 3.71 -16.63 -3.64
C SER A 266 3.86 -15.22 -4.24
N ALA A 267 4.95 -14.53 -3.95
CA ALA A 267 5.17 -13.17 -4.45
C ALA A 267 5.15 -13.10 -5.99
N GLU A 268 5.61 -14.15 -6.67
CA GLU A 268 5.60 -14.20 -8.13
C GLU A 268 4.19 -14.42 -8.70
N ASP A 269 3.35 -15.26 -8.07
CA ASP A 269 1.94 -15.40 -8.46
C ASP A 269 1.13 -14.15 -8.14
N LEU A 270 1.46 -13.45 -7.05
CA LEU A 270 0.89 -12.15 -6.73
C LEU A 270 1.20 -11.13 -7.84
N LEU A 271 2.45 -11.07 -8.30
CA LEU A 271 2.87 -10.17 -9.37
C LEU A 271 2.14 -10.42 -10.68
N ARG A 272 1.77 -11.67 -10.99
CA ARG A 272 0.95 -11.99 -12.18
C ARG A 272 -0.40 -11.28 -12.17
N GLY A 273 -1.00 -11.06 -11.00
CA GLY A 273 -2.24 -10.27 -10.86
C GLY A 273 -2.02 -8.77 -10.67
N ILE A 274 -0.87 -8.34 -10.12
CA ILE A 274 -0.53 -6.92 -9.93
C ILE A 274 -0.16 -6.26 -11.26
N VAL A 275 0.78 -6.83 -12.02
CA VAL A 275 1.29 -6.22 -13.25
C VAL A 275 0.17 -5.78 -14.21
N PRO A 276 -0.77 -6.65 -14.63
CA PRO A 276 -1.86 -6.25 -15.53
C PRO A 276 -2.91 -5.33 -14.86
N SER A 277 -2.87 -5.19 -13.54
CA SER A 277 -3.71 -4.22 -12.82
C SER A 277 -3.10 -2.81 -12.80
N GLU A 278 -1.79 -2.69 -12.99
CA GLU A 278 -1.02 -1.44 -12.86
C GLU A 278 -0.53 -0.88 -14.20
N ILE A 279 -0.29 -1.75 -15.18
CA ILE A 279 0.07 -1.37 -16.55
C ILE A 279 -0.82 -2.11 -17.55
N PHE A 280 -1.08 -1.47 -18.70
CA PHE A 280 -1.87 -2.08 -19.78
C PHE A 280 -1.17 -3.34 -20.31
N PRO A 281 -1.88 -4.48 -20.45
CA PRO A 281 -1.29 -5.72 -20.97
C PRO A 281 -0.69 -5.62 -22.38
N SER A 282 -1.17 -4.66 -23.18
CA SER A 282 -0.67 -4.38 -24.54
C SER A 282 0.59 -3.51 -24.57
N ALA A 283 1.13 -3.11 -23.42
CA ALA A 283 2.37 -2.36 -23.37
C ALA A 283 3.55 -3.20 -23.92
N PRO A 284 4.61 -2.57 -24.44
CA PRO A 284 5.80 -3.27 -24.90
C PRO A 284 6.36 -4.19 -23.82
N LEU A 285 6.90 -5.35 -24.20
CA LEU A 285 7.40 -6.35 -23.26
C LEU A 285 8.41 -5.78 -22.26
N GLU A 286 9.31 -4.90 -22.70
CA GLU A 286 10.29 -4.27 -21.80
C GLU A 286 9.63 -3.36 -20.76
N ALA A 287 8.54 -2.65 -21.12
CA ALA A 287 7.77 -1.87 -20.15
C ALA A 287 7.06 -2.78 -19.14
N LEU A 288 6.51 -3.91 -19.58
CA LEU A 288 5.93 -4.92 -18.69
C LEU A 288 6.97 -5.52 -17.73
N LYS A 289 8.20 -5.78 -18.21
CA LYS A 289 9.31 -6.26 -17.39
C LYS A 289 9.72 -5.22 -16.35
N VAL A 290 9.86 -3.95 -16.74
CA VAL A 290 10.16 -2.85 -15.81
C VAL A 290 9.05 -2.74 -14.75
N GLN A 291 7.78 -2.82 -15.15
CA GLN A 291 6.66 -2.81 -14.20
C GLN A 291 6.72 -4.00 -13.23
N ALA A 292 7.04 -5.21 -13.71
CA ALA A 292 7.18 -6.38 -12.84
C ALA A 292 8.31 -6.20 -11.81
N ILE A 293 9.45 -5.64 -12.21
CA ILE A 293 10.57 -5.37 -11.31
C ILE A 293 10.23 -4.27 -10.30
N ALA A 294 9.59 -3.18 -10.75
CA ALA A 294 9.16 -2.09 -9.88
C ALA A 294 8.08 -2.56 -8.88
N ALA A 295 7.12 -3.38 -9.34
CA ALA A 295 6.09 -3.94 -8.48
C ALA A 295 6.68 -4.90 -7.43
N ARG A 296 7.70 -5.69 -7.80
CA ARG A 296 8.42 -6.55 -6.86
C ARG A 296 9.21 -5.72 -5.83
N GLY A 297 9.89 -4.67 -6.27
CA GLY A 297 10.64 -3.78 -5.38
C GLY A 297 9.75 -3.03 -4.40
N GLU A 298 8.61 -2.48 -4.83
CA GLU A 298 7.62 -1.83 -3.94
C GLU A 298 7.11 -2.83 -2.91
N LEU A 299 6.72 -4.04 -3.36
CA LEU A 299 6.27 -5.09 -2.46
C LEU A 299 7.31 -5.38 -1.38
N LEU A 300 8.55 -5.71 -1.76
CA LEU A 300 9.62 -6.07 -0.83
C LEU A 300 10.04 -4.89 0.06
N ALA A 301 10.04 -3.67 -0.44
CA ALA A 301 10.39 -2.47 0.33
C ALA A 301 9.34 -2.11 1.39
N LYS A 302 8.08 -2.58 1.23
CA LYS A 302 6.97 -2.25 2.14
C LYS A 302 6.56 -3.39 3.09
N ILE A 303 7.12 -4.58 2.95
CA ILE A 303 6.91 -5.67 3.90
C ILE A 303 7.40 -5.24 5.29
N GLY A 304 6.57 -5.48 6.31
CA GLY A 304 6.91 -5.20 7.71
C GLY A 304 6.93 -3.72 8.09
N VAL A 305 6.60 -2.79 7.18
CA VAL A 305 6.49 -1.35 7.51
C VAL A 305 5.07 -0.79 7.36
N ARG A 306 4.19 -1.51 6.65
CA ARG A 306 2.76 -1.21 6.52
C ARG A 306 1.95 -2.24 7.31
N HIS A 307 0.70 -1.87 7.63
CA HIS A 307 -0.28 -2.80 8.20
C HIS A 307 0.13 -3.49 9.51
N LEU A 308 0.98 -2.84 10.31
CA LEU A 308 1.59 -3.42 11.52
C LEU A 308 0.61 -3.74 12.67
N ALA A 309 -0.63 -3.26 12.55
CA ALA A 309 -1.71 -3.56 13.51
C ALA A 309 -2.84 -4.37 12.85
N ASP A 310 -2.60 -4.91 11.66
CA ASP A 310 -3.55 -5.69 10.88
C ASP A 310 -3.01 -7.13 10.68
N PRO A 311 -3.87 -8.13 10.48
CA PRO A 311 -3.45 -9.53 10.36
C PRO A 311 -2.97 -9.87 8.94
N TYR A 312 -2.25 -8.96 8.29
CA TYR A 312 -1.77 -9.08 6.90
C TYR A 312 -0.67 -8.07 6.59
N LEU A 313 0.16 -8.37 5.59
CA LEU A 313 1.34 -7.57 5.21
C LEU A 313 1.06 -6.42 4.23
N THR A 314 0.10 -6.58 3.32
CA THR A 314 -0.22 -5.60 2.27
C THR A 314 -1.71 -5.66 1.88
N CYS A 315 -2.19 -4.72 1.06
CA CYS A 315 -3.58 -4.67 0.60
C CYS A 315 -3.70 -4.61 -0.93
N SER A 316 -4.86 -5.04 -1.44
CA SER A 316 -5.17 -5.11 -2.88
C SER A 316 -5.59 -3.77 -3.52
N SER A 317 -5.50 -2.67 -2.77
CA SER A 317 -5.94 -1.33 -3.19
C SER A 317 -4.79 -0.41 -3.58
N GLN A 318 -5.10 0.76 -4.16
CA GLN A 318 -4.09 1.77 -4.55
C GLN A 318 -3.25 2.31 -3.38
N MET A 319 -3.60 2.02 -2.12
CA MET A 319 -2.77 2.36 -0.98
C MET A 319 -1.47 1.53 -0.94
N CYS A 320 -1.52 0.30 -1.45
CA CYS A 320 -0.35 -0.52 -1.68
C CYS A 320 -0.16 -0.74 -3.18
N GLN A 321 -0.74 -1.80 -3.73
CA GLN A 321 -0.70 -2.11 -5.15
C GLN A 321 -2.03 -2.74 -5.54
N VAL A 322 -2.55 -2.39 -6.72
CA VAL A 322 -3.82 -2.95 -7.18
C VAL A 322 -3.64 -4.42 -7.52
N TYR A 323 -4.41 -5.29 -6.86
CA TYR A 323 -4.39 -6.73 -7.09
C TYR A 323 -5.79 -7.24 -7.45
N SER A 324 -5.96 -7.72 -8.69
CA SER A 324 -7.27 -8.15 -9.21
C SER A 324 -7.45 -9.68 -9.26
N GLY A 325 -6.49 -10.45 -8.72
CA GLY A 325 -6.49 -11.91 -8.86
C GLY A 325 -6.26 -12.38 -10.31
N ILE A 326 -6.71 -13.58 -10.62
CA ILE A 326 -6.45 -14.29 -11.89
C ILE A 326 -7.14 -13.61 -13.08
N LYS A 327 -8.27 -12.93 -12.85
CA LYS A 327 -9.13 -12.36 -13.91
C LYS A 327 -8.38 -11.44 -14.88
N LYS A 328 -7.36 -10.71 -14.41
CA LYS A 328 -6.57 -9.77 -15.23
C LYS A 328 -5.28 -10.36 -15.79
N GLU A 329 -4.91 -11.58 -15.41
CA GLU A 329 -3.70 -12.22 -15.94
C GLU A 329 -3.77 -12.36 -17.46
N THR A 330 -2.64 -12.16 -18.12
CA THR A 330 -2.49 -12.39 -19.56
C THR A 330 -1.17 -13.11 -19.84
N PRO A 331 -1.05 -13.85 -20.95
CA PRO A 331 0.22 -14.48 -21.33
C PRO A 331 1.38 -13.48 -21.41
N ALA A 332 1.14 -12.27 -21.94
CA ALA A 332 2.16 -11.23 -22.08
C ALA A 332 2.67 -10.71 -20.72
N THR A 333 1.77 -10.39 -19.79
CA THR A 333 2.16 -9.92 -18.45
C THR A 333 2.78 -11.03 -17.62
N ASN A 334 2.27 -12.26 -17.71
CA ASN A 334 2.83 -13.42 -17.01
C ASN A 334 4.25 -13.71 -17.50
N ARG A 335 4.48 -13.67 -18.83
CA ARG A 335 5.82 -13.79 -19.42
C ARG A 335 6.78 -12.72 -18.90
N ALA A 336 6.33 -11.48 -18.72
CA ALA A 336 7.18 -10.42 -18.18
C ALA A 336 7.58 -10.66 -16.71
N VAL A 337 6.65 -11.16 -15.89
CA VAL A 337 6.94 -11.60 -14.51
C VAL A 337 7.96 -12.72 -14.52
N ASP A 338 7.76 -13.75 -15.34
CA ASP A 338 8.64 -14.92 -15.42
C ASP A 338 10.06 -14.55 -15.88
N LEU A 339 10.19 -13.72 -16.92
CA LEU A 339 11.47 -13.25 -17.44
C LEU A 339 12.25 -12.33 -16.48
N THR A 340 11.58 -11.84 -15.43
CA THR A 340 12.17 -10.95 -14.41
C THR A 340 12.12 -11.54 -13.01
N ARG A 341 11.85 -12.85 -12.89
CA ARG A 341 11.74 -13.55 -11.62
C ARG A 341 12.97 -13.28 -10.75
N GLY A 342 12.74 -12.79 -9.53
CA GLY A 342 13.81 -12.47 -8.57
C GLY A 342 14.68 -11.25 -8.92
N VAL A 343 14.37 -10.49 -9.97
CA VAL A 343 15.07 -9.24 -10.29
C VAL A 343 14.43 -8.09 -9.49
N ALA A 344 15.25 -7.38 -8.74
CA ALA A 344 14.90 -6.20 -7.95
C ALA A 344 15.98 -5.11 -8.10
N LEU A 345 15.60 -3.85 -7.90
CA LEU A 345 16.51 -2.71 -8.06
C LEU A 345 17.25 -2.40 -6.74
N PHE A 346 18.57 -2.26 -6.82
CA PHE A 346 19.42 -1.92 -5.69
C PHE A 346 20.24 -0.65 -5.94
N ALA A 347 20.45 0.11 -4.87
CA ALA A 347 21.44 1.18 -4.80
C ALA A 347 22.49 0.81 -3.76
N GLY A 348 23.66 0.37 -4.22
CA GLY A 348 24.63 -0.32 -3.38
C GLY A 348 24.00 -1.60 -2.79
N ASN A 349 24.01 -1.71 -1.47
CA ASN A 349 23.44 -2.85 -0.75
C ASN A 349 21.99 -2.63 -0.28
N ARG A 350 21.36 -1.50 -0.63
CA ARG A 350 19.99 -1.19 -0.22
C ARG A 350 19.01 -1.42 -1.36
N LEU A 351 17.91 -2.10 -1.06
CA LEU A 351 16.76 -2.19 -1.94
C LEU A 351 16.23 -0.78 -2.22
N VAL A 352 15.97 -0.47 -3.48
CA VAL A 352 15.33 0.78 -3.87
C VAL A 352 13.82 0.65 -3.65
N ASP A 353 13.23 1.66 -3.03
CA ASP A 353 11.79 1.84 -2.92
C ASP A 353 11.22 2.22 -4.29
N THR A 354 10.86 1.23 -5.11
CA THR A 354 10.46 1.44 -6.52
C THR A 354 8.99 1.80 -6.68
N VAL A 355 8.60 2.89 -6.03
CA VAL A 355 7.30 3.55 -6.22
C VAL A 355 7.08 3.93 -7.69
N TYR A 356 5.85 3.76 -8.17
CA TYR A 356 5.46 4.10 -9.54
C TYR A 356 4.10 4.80 -9.57
N SER A 357 3.76 5.40 -10.72
CA SER A 357 2.47 6.06 -10.91
C SER A 357 2.01 5.91 -12.36
N ALA A 358 0.68 5.96 -12.57
CA ALA A 358 0.10 5.81 -13.90
C ALA A 358 0.59 6.85 -14.92
N ASN A 359 0.83 8.09 -14.48
CA ASN A 359 1.29 9.17 -15.36
C ASN A 359 2.00 10.29 -14.58
N ALA A 360 3.20 10.66 -15.01
CA ALA A 360 3.99 11.72 -14.40
C ALA A 360 3.59 13.14 -14.86
N GLY A 361 2.81 13.29 -15.93
CA GLY A 361 2.50 14.59 -16.54
C GLY A 361 3.67 15.22 -17.29
N GLY A 362 4.73 14.44 -17.55
CA GLY A 362 5.97 14.86 -18.21
C GLY A 362 7.15 15.10 -17.27
N PHE A 363 6.92 15.06 -15.95
CA PHE A 363 7.96 15.30 -14.92
C PHE A 363 7.63 14.52 -13.65
N THR A 364 8.53 13.64 -13.20
CA THR A 364 8.43 12.99 -11.88
C THR A 364 8.76 13.98 -10.75
N GLU A 365 8.49 13.62 -9.50
CA GLU A 365 8.60 14.53 -8.36
C GLU A 365 9.64 14.02 -7.34
N HIS A 366 10.16 14.92 -6.51
CA HIS A 366 10.97 14.54 -5.35
C HIS A 366 10.12 13.83 -4.29
N ASN A 367 10.64 12.77 -3.68
CA ASN A 367 9.85 11.97 -2.74
C ASN A 367 9.36 12.77 -1.52
N GLU A 368 10.14 13.72 -1.01
CA GLU A 368 9.76 14.58 0.13
C GLU A 368 8.58 15.50 -0.19
N ASN A 369 8.34 15.84 -1.47
CA ASN A 369 7.18 16.63 -1.88
C ASN A 369 5.89 15.79 -1.95
N VAL A 370 6.02 14.46 -2.02
CA VAL A 370 4.90 13.51 -2.16
C VAL A 370 4.59 12.81 -0.83
N TRP A 371 5.62 12.34 -0.13
CA TRP A 371 5.53 11.57 1.11
C TRP A 371 6.33 12.23 2.23
N ASN A 372 5.87 11.98 3.45
CA ASN A 372 6.57 12.38 4.68
C ASN A 372 7.81 11.50 4.93
N SER A 373 8.85 11.74 4.13
CA SER A 373 10.07 10.93 4.09
C SER A 373 11.28 11.82 3.81
N PRO A 374 12.45 11.53 4.40
CA PRO A 374 13.68 12.24 4.09
C PRO A 374 14.01 12.18 2.60
N ARG A 375 14.82 13.13 2.14
CA ARG A 375 15.38 13.16 0.79
C ARG A 375 16.00 11.81 0.44
N ASN A 376 15.42 11.11 -0.54
CA ASN A 376 15.93 9.86 -1.09
C ASN A 376 16.66 10.14 -2.43
N PRO A 377 17.98 9.92 -2.54
CA PRO A 377 18.75 10.15 -3.77
C PRO A 377 18.24 9.36 -4.99
N GLN A 378 17.57 8.23 -4.77
CA GLN A 378 17.01 7.40 -5.84
C GLN A 378 15.61 7.85 -6.30
N LEU A 379 14.93 8.72 -5.54
CA LEU A 379 13.60 9.23 -5.86
C LEU A 379 13.63 10.75 -6.06
N ARG A 380 14.22 11.15 -7.19
CA ARG A 380 14.31 12.55 -7.62
C ARG A 380 13.39 12.82 -8.80
N GLY A 381 12.94 14.06 -8.92
CA GLY A 381 12.18 14.49 -10.09
C GLY A 381 13.07 14.53 -11.32
N HIS A 382 12.60 13.91 -12.39
CA HIS A 382 13.26 13.86 -13.69
C HIS A 382 12.24 14.12 -14.80
N LEU A 383 12.74 14.76 -15.84
CA LEU A 383 11.99 15.04 -17.05
C LEU A 383 11.81 13.78 -17.89
N ASP A 384 10.56 13.53 -18.28
CA ASP A 384 10.18 12.40 -19.14
C ASP A 384 10.22 12.82 -20.63
N TYR A 385 11.32 13.44 -21.06
CA TYR A 385 11.44 13.96 -22.42
C TYR A 385 12.04 12.97 -23.39
N SER A 386 11.49 12.95 -24.61
CA SER A 386 12.17 12.40 -25.78
C SER A 386 13.09 13.42 -26.45
N VAL A 387 12.83 14.72 -26.25
CA VAL A 387 13.63 15.85 -26.74
C VAL A 387 13.78 16.87 -25.62
N ALA A 388 15.01 17.17 -25.23
CA ALA A 388 15.30 18.12 -24.15
C ALA A 388 14.86 19.53 -24.52
N ASP A 389 14.23 20.24 -23.58
CA ASP A 389 13.83 21.64 -23.73
C ASP A 389 14.45 22.48 -22.61
N PRO A 390 15.35 23.43 -22.93
CA PRO A 390 16.01 24.27 -21.93
C PRO A 390 15.05 25.05 -21.04
N ARG A 391 13.84 25.40 -21.52
CA ARG A 391 12.84 26.19 -20.77
C ARG A 391 12.41 25.55 -19.45
N PHE A 392 12.59 24.23 -19.33
CA PHE A 392 12.11 23.45 -18.19
C PHE A 392 13.24 22.74 -17.43
N ARG A 393 14.52 22.98 -17.80
CA ARG A 393 15.68 22.34 -17.16
C ARG A 393 15.73 22.61 -15.64
N GLY A 394 15.29 23.80 -15.22
CA GLY A 394 15.24 24.22 -13.80
C GLY A 394 13.99 23.76 -13.04
N GLY A 395 13.11 22.95 -13.63
CA GLY A 395 11.82 22.59 -13.01
C GLY A 395 10.63 23.34 -13.59
N ILE A 396 9.44 22.96 -13.13
CA ILE A 396 8.17 23.64 -13.44
C ILE A 396 7.73 24.45 -12.23
N HIS A 397 7.53 25.75 -12.42
CA HIS A 397 7.17 26.72 -11.40
C HIS A 397 6.06 27.65 -11.90
N ASP A 398 5.53 28.52 -11.05
CA ASP A 398 4.38 29.37 -11.40
C ASP A 398 4.64 30.27 -12.63
N GLY A 399 5.89 30.69 -12.87
CA GLY A 399 6.28 31.46 -14.06
C GLY A 399 6.27 30.69 -15.39
N ASN A 400 6.36 29.35 -15.40
CA ASN A 400 6.39 28.56 -16.64
C ASN A 400 5.30 27.46 -16.72
N ILE A 401 4.44 27.32 -15.70
CA ILE A 401 3.41 26.28 -15.64
C ILE A 401 2.39 26.37 -16.79
N LEU A 402 2.03 27.58 -17.24
CA LEU A 402 1.12 27.73 -18.37
C LEU A 402 1.73 27.20 -19.66
N ALA A 403 2.98 27.58 -19.96
CA ALA A 403 3.72 27.05 -21.10
C ALA A 403 3.88 25.52 -21.01
N TRP A 404 4.11 24.98 -19.82
CA TRP A 404 4.19 23.53 -19.60
C TRP A 404 2.87 22.78 -19.85
N LEU A 405 1.74 23.37 -19.47
CA LEU A 405 0.43 22.74 -19.60
C LEU A 405 -0.11 22.87 -21.03
N GLU A 406 0.09 24.02 -21.67
CA GLU A 406 -0.46 24.36 -23.00
C GLU A 406 0.49 23.94 -24.14
N HIS A 407 1.80 24.04 -23.94
CA HIS A 407 2.84 23.72 -24.95
C HIS A 407 3.99 22.86 -24.38
N PRO A 408 3.71 21.67 -23.81
CA PRO A 408 4.75 20.80 -23.31
C PRO A 408 5.66 20.31 -24.44
N PRO A 409 6.96 20.07 -24.16
CA PRO A 409 7.83 19.37 -25.08
C PRO A 409 7.37 17.91 -25.26
N LYS A 410 7.91 17.23 -26.27
CA LYS A 410 7.55 15.84 -26.57
C LYS A 410 8.04 14.91 -25.46
N THR A 411 7.09 14.35 -24.71
CA THR A 411 7.32 13.43 -23.58
C THR A 411 6.92 12.01 -23.93
N TRP A 412 7.57 10.99 -23.37
CA TRP A 412 7.14 9.60 -23.58
C TRP A 412 5.71 9.38 -23.07
N GLY A 413 5.41 9.87 -21.86
CA GLY A 413 4.07 9.80 -21.27
C GLY A 413 2.98 10.54 -22.07
N GLY A 414 3.33 11.60 -22.79
CA GLY A 414 2.41 12.37 -23.63
C GLY A 414 2.17 11.74 -25.01
N THR A 415 3.13 10.96 -25.53
CA THR A 415 2.97 10.28 -26.84
C THR A 415 2.08 9.03 -26.77
N SER A 416 1.92 8.44 -25.59
CA SER A 416 1.08 7.25 -25.38
C SER A 416 -0.41 7.55 -25.64
N THR A 417 -1.00 6.78 -26.56
CA THR A 417 -2.44 6.84 -26.89
C THR A 417 -3.32 6.50 -25.68
N TYR A 418 -2.93 5.52 -24.87
CA TYR A 418 -3.63 5.13 -23.64
C TYR A 418 -3.67 6.24 -22.59
N ASN A 419 -2.60 7.03 -22.52
CA ASN A 419 -2.40 8.02 -21.47
C ASN A 419 -2.84 9.43 -21.85
N ARG A 420 -3.16 9.70 -23.11
CA ARG A 420 -3.49 11.06 -23.61
C ARG A 420 -4.56 11.77 -22.77
N LYS A 421 -5.65 11.09 -22.42
CA LYS A 421 -6.75 11.64 -21.59
C LYS A 421 -6.39 11.84 -20.11
N HIS A 422 -5.29 11.24 -19.65
CA HIS A 422 -4.80 11.33 -18.27
C HIS A 422 -3.60 12.29 -18.15
N PHE A 423 -2.85 12.48 -19.24
CA PHE A 423 -1.66 13.32 -19.32
C PHE A 423 -1.96 14.82 -19.16
N ARG A 424 -3.04 15.29 -19.79
CA ARG A 424 -3.64 16.62 -19.58
C ARG A 424 -5.13 16.45 -19.34
N TRP A 425 -5.68 17.26 -18.45
CA TRP A 425 -7.07 17.14 -18.02
C TRP A 425 -7.63 18.51 -17.66
N LYS A 426 -8.95 18.66 -17.79
CA LYS A 426 -9.72 19.83 -17.37
C LYS A 426 -10.84 19.36 -16.46
N ARG A 427 -11.11 20.14 -15.40
CA ARG A 427 -12.25 19.92 -14.52
C ARG A 427 -12.95 21.26 -14.29
N ARG A 428 -14.26 21.28 -14.43
CA ARG A 428 -15.12 22.41 -14.06
C ARG A 428 -15.78 22.08 -12.73
N LEU A 429 -15.83 23.06 -11.83
CA LEU A 429 -16.51 22.99 -10.54
C LEU A 429 -17.27 24.30 -10.39
N THR A 430 -18.55 24.21 -10.03
CA THR A 430 -19.32 25.40 -9.65
C THR A 430 -18.83 25.94 -8.31
N GLN A 431 -19.12 27.21 -8.03
CA GLN A 431 -18.83 27.82 -6.73
C GLN A 431 -19.43 27.02 -5.56
N THR A 432 -20.67 26.53 -5.73
CA THR A 432 -21.36 25.73 -4.73
C THR A 432 -20.67 24.38 -4.48
N GLU A 433 -20.26 23.67 -5.54
CA GLU A 433 -19.54 22.41 -5.41
C GLU A 433 -18.18 22.59 -4.74
N LEU A 434 -17.42 23.60 -5.18
CA LEU A 434 -16.11 23.91 -4.64
C LEU A 434 -16.21 24.30 -3.16
N ALA A 435 -17.15 25.17 -2.79
CA ALA A 435 -17.42 25.53 -1.41
C ALA A 435 -17.80 24.30 -0.58
N ARG A 436 -18.69 23.41 -1.07
CA ARG A 436 -19.06 22.17 -0.37
C ARG A 436 -17.88 21.23 -0.16
N LEU A 437 -16.98 21.12 -1.13
CA LEU A 437 -15.77 20.30 -1.04
C LEU A 437 -14.81 20.83 0.03
N VAL A 438 -14.52 22.13 0.00
CA VAL A 438 -13.55 22.77 0.91
C VAL A 438 -14.08 22.87 2.34
N ASN A 439 -15.32 23.35 2.51
CA ASN A 439 -15.90 23.65 3.83
C ASN A 439 -16.12 22.42 4.71
N ARG A 440 -16.13 21.21 4.13
CA ARG A 440 -16.14 19.94 4.89
C ARG A 440 -14.92 19.77 5.81
N ARG A 441 -13.79 20.38 5.48
CA ARG A 441 -12.55 20.30 6.27
C ARG A 441 -12.04 21.65 6.73
N HIS A 442 -12.33 22.70 5.96
CA HIS A 442 -11.85 24.05 6.20
C HIS A 442 -13.01 25.03 6.02
N PRO A 443 -13.72 25.44 7.10
CA PRO A 443 -14.90 26.28 7.03
C PRO A 443 -14.54 27.74 6.69
N VAL A 444 -14.17 27.99 5.43
CA VAL A 444 -13.72 29.29 4.90
C VAL A 444 -14.86 30.13 4.31
N GLY A 445 -16.06 29.59 4.16
CA GLY A 445 -17.20 30.25 3.51
C GLY A 445 -17.17 30.11 1.99
N GLY A 446 -17.70 31.12 1.27
CA GLY A 446 -17.69 31.16 -0.19
C GLY A 446 -16.26 31.36 -0.72
N ILE A 447 -15.90 30.74 -1.84
CA ILE A 447 -14.51 30.68 -2.31
C ILE A 447 -14.20 31.89 -3.22
N LYS A 448 -13.38 32.80 -2.71
CA LYS A 448 -12.92 33.99 -3.43
C LYS A 448 -11.68 33.71 -4.29
N GLY A 449 -10.83 32.78 -3.86
CA GLY A 449 -9.59 32.51 -4.57
C GLY A 449 -8.92 31.19 -4.20
N ILE A 450 -8.19 30.64 -5.15
CA ILE A 450 -7.31 29.48 -4.98
C ILE A 450 -5.94 29.90 -5.50
N VAL A 451 -4.96 29.96 -4.60
CA VAL A 451 -3.63 30.50 -4.88
C VAL A 451 -2.58 29.43 -4.63
N SER A 452 -1.75 29.14 -5.63
CA SER A 452 -0.54 28.33 -5.46
C SER A 452 0.45 29.11 -4.60
N LEU A 453 0.84 28.56 -3.44
CA LEU A 453 1.89 29.14 -2.60
C LEU A 453 3.25 28.51 -2.90
N GLN A 454 3.25 27.22 -3.26
CA GLN A 454 4.47 26.48 -3.56
C GLN A 454 4.19 25.33 -4.51
N ARG A 455 5.11 25.11 -5.45
CA ARG A 455 5.18 23.93 -6.30
C ARG A 455 6.45 23.12 -6.03
N GLY A 456 6.36 21.82 -6.19
CA GLY A 456 7.53 20.94 -6.31
C GLY A 456 8.20 21.07 -7.68
N ILE A 457 9.32 20.35 -7.88
CA ILE A 457 10.12 20.46 -9.11
C ILE A 457 9.30 20.10 -10.36
N SER A 458 8.28 19.26 -10.19
CA SER A 458 7.42 18.82 -11.29
C SER A 458 6.28 19.79 -11.59
N GLY A 459 6.14 20.91 -10.87
CA GLY A 459 5.02 21.85 -11.02
C GLY A 459 3.74 21.43 -10.29
N ARG A 460 3.77 20.35 -9.52
CA ARG A 460 2.67 19.94 -8.63
C ARG A 460 2.62 20.91 -7.46
N ILE A 461 1.43 21.44 -7.16
CA ILE A 461 1.24 22.31 -5.99
C ILE A 461 1.43 21.46 -4.72
N THR A 462 2.37 21.87 -3.87
CA THR A 462 2.66 21.26 -2.56
C THR A 462 2.09 22.10 -1.42
N ARG A 463 1.83 23.39 -1.62
CA ARG A 463 1.13 24.27 -0.68
C ARG A 463 0.13 25.15 -1.42
N LEU A 464 -1.14 25.07 -1.03
CA LEU A 464 -2.25 25.77 -1.64
C LEU A 464 -2.94 26.65 -0.61
N ARG A 465 -3.15 27.94 -0.92
CA ARG A 465 -4.00 28.83 -0.12
C ARG A 465 -5.37 28.90 -0.74
N ILE A 466 -6.38 28.70 0.08
CA ILE A 466 -7.79 28.91 -0.25
C ILE A 466 -8.26 30.14 0.49
N VAL A 467 -8.71 31.15 -0.26
CA VAL A 467 -9.22 32.41 0.26
C VAL A 467 -10.75 32.33 0.21
N GLY A 468 -11.38 32.34 1.38
CA GLY A 468 -12.83 32.33 1.50
C GLY A 468 -13.40 33.68 1.98
N THR A 469 -14.73 33.76 2.07
CA THR A 469 -15.42 34.95 2.59
C THR A 469 -15.28 35.14 4.09
N LYS A 470 -15.08 34.06 4.86
CA LYS A 470 -14.97 34.09 6.33
C LYS A 470 -13.52 34.04 6.81
N SER A 471 -12.69 33.23 6.16
CA SER A 471 -11.30 33.00 6.55
C SER A 471 -10.48 32.49 5.36
N SER A 472 -9.18 32.31 5.57
CA SER A 472 -8.30 31.60 4.62
C SER A 472 -7.79 30.31 5.24
N ALA A 473 -7.54 29.30 4.41
CA ALA A 473 -6.89 28.06 4.81
C ALA A 473 -5.68 27.78 3.94
N VAL A 474 -4.59 27.30 4.54
CA VAL A 474 -3.45 26.74 3.81
C VAL A 474 -3.53 25.22 3.90
N VAL A 475 -3.42 24.57 2.75
CA VAL A 475 -3.53 23.12 2.61
C VAL A 475 -2.24 22.65 1.97
N GLU A 476 -1.56 21.74 2.65
CA GLU A 476 -0.25 21.25 2.25
C GLU A 476 -0.33 19.79 1.80
N ARG A 477 0.64 19.41 0.97
CA ARG A 477 0.82 18.09 0.35
C ARG A 477 -0.16 17.77 -0.76
N GLU A 478 0.42 17.19 -1.81
CA GLU A 478 -0.23 16.82 -3.07
C GLU A 478 -1.54 16.03 -2.85
N LEU A 479 -1.46 14.93 -2.10
CA LEU A 479 -2.60 14.04 -1.87
C LEU A 479 -3.73 14.70 -1.06
N THR A 480 -3.38 15.53 -0.08
CA THR A 480 -4.37 16.25 0.74
C THR A 480 -5.13 17.25 -0.11
N ILE A 481 -4.41 18.03 -0.92
CA ILE A 481 -4.98 19.02 -1.84
C ILE A 481 -5.92 18.33 -2.84
N ARG A 482 -5.48 17.23 -3.46
CA ARG A 482 -6.33 16.46 -4.39
C ARG A 482 -7.62 15.97 -3.76
N ARG A 483 -7.52 15.37 -2.57
CA ARG A 483 -8.68 14.86 -1.83
C ARG A 483 -9.63 15.98 -1.43
N LEU A 484 -9.09 17.13 -1.01
CA LEU A 484 -9.90 18.30 -0.69
C LEU A 484 -10.71 18.78 -1.90
N LEU A 485 -10.08 18.82 -3.08
CA LEU A 485 -10.72 19.26 -4.32
C LEU A 485 -11.43 18.13 -5.08
N GLY A 486 -11.88 17.10 -4.37
CA GLY A 486 -12.72 16.03 -4.90
C GLY A 486 -11.96 14.97 -5.70
N ASN A 487 -10.80 14.54 -5.23
CA ASN A 487 -9.94 13.51 -5.84
C ASN A 487 -9.49 13.86 -7.27
N MET A 488 -8.92 15.06 -7.47
CA MET A 488 -8.30 15.44 -8.75
C MET A 488 -7.22 14.43 -9.19
N LYS A 489 -6.87 14.41 -10.49
CA LYS A 489 -5.86 13.47 -11.03
C LYS A 489 -4.43 13.76 -10.52
N SER A 490 -4.10 15.03 -10.34
CA SER A 490 -2.85 15.52 -9.75
C SER A 490 -3.05 16.94 -9.20
N THR A 491 -2.07 17.51 -8.50
CA THR A 491 -2.04 18.96 -8.20
C THR A 491 -1.27 19.80 -9.23
N MET A 492 -0.94 19.24 -10.39
CA MET A 492 -0.32 19.97 -11.50
C MET A 492 -1.41 20.63 -12.34
N PHE A 493 -1.94 21.75 -11.86
CA PHE A 493 -2.98 22.51 -12.54
C PHE A 493 -2.81 24.03 -12.33
N VAL A 494 -3.59 24.77 -13.11
CA VAL A 494 -3.87 26.20 -12.95
C VAL A 494 -5.38 26.38 -12.80
N VAL A 495 -5.80 27.46 -12.14
CA VAL A 495 -7.22 27.81 -11.98
C VAL A 495 -7.53 28.96 -12.92
N LYS A 496 -8.52 28.78 -13.78
CA LYS A 496 -9.08 29.86 -14.62
C LYS A 496 -10.47 30.17 -14.07
N PRO A 497 -10.74 31.40 -13.59
CA PRO A 497 -12.10 31.85 -13.29
C PRO A 497 -12.96 31.65 -14.54
N GLY A 498 -14.12 31.03 -14.35
CA GLY A 498 -15.02 30.65 -15.44
C GLY A 498 -16.15 31.63 -15.61
#